data_AF-A0ABD5AZS3-F1
#
_entry.id   AF-A0ABD5AZS3-F1
#
_cell.length_a   1.000
_cell.length_b   1.000
_cell.length_c   1.000
_cell.angle_alpha   90.00
_cell.angle_beta   90.00
_cell.angle_gamma   90.00
#
_symmetry.space_group_name_H-M   'P 1'
#
loop_
_entity.id
_entity.type
_entity.pdbx_description
1 polymer ?
#
loop_
_entity_poly.entity_id
_entity_poly.type
_entity_poly.pdbx_seq_one_letter_code
_entity_poly.pdbx_strand_id
1 'polypeptide(L)'
;QHQVTDFMFFASAIMVLLHKYTRQDDIAIGSVISARTHRDTENMLGMFANTLVYRGRPHDQKTWDQLMAEMKEMCLGAYEHQEYPFESLVNDLVDERDASHNPLFDVMLVLQNNETNHANFGHSQLTHIPPQSTTA
;
A
#
# COMPACT_ATOMS: atom_id res chain seq x y z
N GLN A 1 1.27 -17.04 -16.42
CA GLN A 1 0.61 -16.10 -15.48
C GLN A 1 1.63 -15.75 -14.41
N HIS A 2 1.92 -14.46 -14.22
CA HIS A 2 2.81 -14.01 -13.16
C HIS A 2 2.10 -14.21 -11.81
N GLN A 3 2.74 -14.91 -10.87
CA GLN A 3 2.20 -15.10 -9.52
C GLN A 3 2.37 -13.81 -8.72
N VAL A 4 1.54 -12.81 -9.02
CA VAL A 4 1.52 -11.47 -8.40
C VAL A 4 0.15 -11.19 -7.80
N THR A 5 0.10 -10.34 -6.76
CA THR A 5 -1.17 -9.92 -6.14
C THR A 5 -1.71 -8.66 -6.82
N ASP A 6 -3.00 -8.38 -6.63
CA ASP A 6 -3.64 -7.14 -7.13
C ASP A 6 -2.92 -5.89 -6.61
N PHE A 7 -2.49 -5.92 -5.34
CA PHE A 7 -1.68 -4.83 -4.78
C PHE A 7 -0.40 -4.59 -5.58
N MET A 8 0.38 -5.64 -5.88
CA MET A 8 1.63 -5.50 -6.66
C MET A 8 1.35 -4.89 -8.04
N PHE A 9 0.28 -5.36 -8.70
CA PHE A 9 -0.15 -4.85 -10.00
C PHE A 9 -0.47 -3.34 -9.93
N PHE A 10 -1.34 -2.92 -9.00
CA PHE A 10 -1.73 -1.51 -8.86
C PHE A 10 -0.56 -0.62 -8.42
N ALA A 11 0.30 -1.10 -7.52
CA ALA A 11 1.51 -0.40 -7.11
C ALA A 11 2.42 -0.11 -8.31
N SER A 12 2.61 -1.10 -9.18
CA SER A 12 3.45 -0.94 -10.38
C SER A 12 2.81 -0.02 -11.42
N ALA A 13 1.50 -0.13 -11.61
CA ALA A 13 0.75 0.77 -12.49
C ALA A 13 0.86 2.23 -12.03
N ILE A 14 0.75 2.48 -10.72
CA ILE A 14 0.93 3.82 -10.14
C ILE A 14 2.36 4.32 -10.30
N MET A 15 3.38 3.49 -10.08
CA MET A 15 4.77 3.90 -10.31
C MET A 15 5.01 4.31 -11.77
N VAL A 16 4.48 3.56 -12.74
CA VAL A 16 4.57 3.94 -14.17
C VAL A 16 3.80 5.22 -14.44
N LEU A 17 2.62 5.39 -13.84
CA LEU A 17 1.83 6.62 -13.98
C LEU A 17 2.63 7.82 -13.47
N LEU A 18 3.16 7.75 -12.25
CA LEU A 18 3.95 8.81 -11.63
C LEU A 18 5.19 9.13 -12.47
N HIS A 19 5.90 8.11 -12.95
CA HIS A 19 7.04 8.29 -13.86
C HIS A 19 6.68 9.08 -15.10
N LYS A 20 5.54 8.78 -15.74
CA LYS A 20 5.09 9.51 -16.93
C LYS A 20 4.73 10.97 -16.64
N TYR A 21 4.18 11.25 -15.46
CA TYR A 21 3.77 12.59 -15.05
C TYR A 21 4.95 13.45 -14.57
N THR A 22 5.85 12.88 -13.77
CA THR A 22 6.97 13.62 -13.16
C THR A 22 8.25 13.55 -13.97
N ARG A 23 8.36 12.57 -14.89
CA ARG A 23 9.60 12.21 -15.61
C ARG A 23 10.75 11.80 -14.67
N GLN A 24 10.42 11.33 -13.47
CA GLN A 24 11.40 10.81 -12.52
C GLN A 24 11.54 9.30 -12.65
N ASP A 25 12.78 8.81 -12.54
CA ASP A 25 13.12 7.39 -12.62
C ASP A 25 13.29 6.73 -11.24
N ASP A 26 13.05 7.48 -10.16
CA ASP A 26 13.18 7.02 -8.78
C ASP A 26 11.95 7.50 -8.00
N ILE A 27 11.07 6.56 -7.65
CA ILE A 27 9.74 6.86 -7.14
C ILE A 27 9.50 6.04 -5.89
N ALA A 28 9.15 6.73 -4.80
CA ALA A 28 8.72 6.13 -3.55
C ALA A 28 7.20 6.30 -3.39
N ILE A 29 6.53 5.20 -3.02
CA ILE A 29 5.12 5.21 -2.61
C ILE A 29 4.98 4.56 -1.23
N GLY A 30 4.07 5.06 -0.42
CA GLY A 30 3.69 4.45 0.85
C GLY A 30 2.50 3.51 0.70
N SER A 31 2.43 2.48 1.55
CA SER A 31 1.22 1.70 1.79
C SER A 31 1.06 1.42 3.27
N VAL A 32 -0.20 1.33 3.70
CA VAL A 32 -0.54 0.94 5.06
C VAL A 32 -0.84 -0.56 5.08
N ILE A 33 -0.17 -1.27 5.97
CA ILE A 33 -0.39 -2.70 6.22
C ILE A 33 -0.92 -2.92 7.63
N SER A 34 -1.70 -3.99 7.80
CA SER A 34 -2.06 -4.47 9.13
C SER A 34 -0.90 -5.27 9.69
N ALA A 35 -0.16 -4.73 10.67
CA ALA A 35 0.92 -5.46 11.35
C ALA A 35 0.38 -6.46 12.40
N ARG A 36 -0.81 -7.02 12.17
CA ARG A 36 -1.41 -8.11 12.97
C ARG A 36 -0.88 -9.45 12.47
N THR A 37 0.42 -9.69 12.61
CA THR A 37 1.07 -10.91 12.11
C THR A 37 0.83 -12.13 13.01
N HIS A 38 0.40 -11.90 14.26
CA HIS A 38 0.16 -12.93 15.26
C HIS A 38 -1.32 -13.11 15.54
N ARG A 39 -1.77 -14.38 15.63
CA ARG A 39 -3.18 -14.74 15.90
C ARG A 39 -3.77 -14.06 17.14
N ASP A 40 -2.96 -13.90 18.18
CA ASP A 40 -3.40 -13.27 19.43
C ASP A 40 -3.72 -11.77 19.27
N THR A 41 -3.20 -11.14 18.21
CA THR A 41 -3.40 -9.72 17.92
C THR A 41 -4.58 -9.47 16.97
N GLU A 42 -5.14 -10.50 16.32
CA GLU A 42 -6.22 -10.32 15.33
C GLU A 42 -7.45 -9.64 15.94
N ASN A 43 -7.85 -10.04 17.15
CA ASN A 43 -9.06 -9.56 17.82
C ASN A 43 -8.79 -8.46 18.87
N MET A 44 -7.56 -7.95 18.95
CA MET A 44 -7.20 -6.94 19.94
C MET A 44 -7.60 -5.53 19.48
N LEU A 45 -8.19 -4.75 20.38
CA LEU A 45 -8.43 -3.33 20.14
C LEU A 45 -7.11 -2.55 20.25
N GLY A 46 -6.74 -1.81 19.20
CA GLY A 46 -5.51 -1.03 19.16
C GLY A 46 -5.10 -0.62 17.75
N MET A 47 -4.13 0.29 17.65
CA MET A 47 -3.51 0.71 16.39
C MET A 47 -2.32 -0.21 16.08
N PHE A 48 -2.53 -1.12 15.12
CA PHE A 48 -1.50 -2.07 14.63
C PHE A 48 -1.11 -1.78 13.18
N ALA A 49 -1.59 -0.68 12.60
CA ALA A 49 -1.22 -0.32 11.25
C ALA A 49 0.25 0.14 11.24
N ASN A 50 1.04 -0.40 10.31
CA ASN A 50 2.36 0.13 10.01
C ASN A 50 2.41 0.59 8.55
N THR A 51 3.29 1.53 8.26
CA THR A 51 3.48 2.05 6.90
C THR A 51 4.76 1.48 6.32
N LEU A 52 4.66 0.89 5.13
CA LEU A 52 5.81 0.45 4.35
C LEU A 52 6.02 1.40 3.17
N VAL A 53 7.28 1.65 2.85
CA VAL A 53 7.69 2.48 1.72
C VAL A 53 8.28 1.59 0.63
N TYR A 54 7.73 1.68 -0.58
CA TYR A 54 8.19 0.97 -1.75
C TYR A 54 8.88 1.95 -2.69
N ARG A 55 10.20 1.83 -2.84
CA ARG A 55 11.02 2.68 -3.72
C ARG A 55 11.41 1.90 -4.96
N GLY A 56 10.79 2.24 -6.08
CA GLY A 56 11.00 1.60 -7.37
C GLY A 56 11.65 2.52 -8.39
N ARG A 57 12.26 1.91 -9.41
CA ARG A 57 12.85 2.63 -10.55
C ARG A 57 12.16 2.23 -11.86
N PRO A 58 10.98 2.79 -12.14
CA PRO A 58 10.34 2.63 -13.44
C PRO A 58 11.18 3.35 -14.50
N HIS A 59 11.63 2.62 -15.51
CA HIS A 59 12.41 3.17 -16.63
C HIS A 59 11.79 2.70 -17.93
N ASP A 60 11.76 3.57 -18.94
CA ASP A 60 11.24 3.31 -20.29
C ASP A 60 11.78 2.05 -21.01
N GLN A 61 12.95 1.54 -20.61
CA GLN A 61 13.57 0.36 -21.22
C GLN A 61 13.11 -0.96 -20.58
N LYS A 62 12.44 -0.91 -19.42
CA LYS A 62 11.97 -2.11 -18.71
C LYS A 62 10.68 -2.61 -19.34
N THR A 63 10.58 -3.92 -19.53
CA THR A 63 9.31 -4.53 -19.87
C THR A 63 8.38 -4.56 -18.65
N TRP A 64 7.09 -4.67 -18.90
CA TRP A 64 6.10 -4.83 -17.82
C TRP A 64 6.41 -6.03 -16.91
N ASP A 65 6.88 -7.12 -17.50
CA ASP A 65 7.20 -8.35 -16.77
C ASP A 65 8.40 -8.18 -15.84
N GLN A 66 9.41 -7.41 -16.26
CA GLN A 66 10.56 -7.08 -15.43
C GLN A 66 10.15 -6.21 -14.25
N LEU A 67 9.34 -5.17 -14.51
CA LEU A 67 8.82 -4.31 -13.45
C LEU A 67 8.00 -5.11 -12.43
N MET A 68 7.20 -6.08 -12.90
CA MET A 68 6.40 -6.92 -12.02
C MET A 68 7.23 -7.87 -11.17
N ALA A 69 8.30 -8.43 -11.72
CA ALA A 69 9.23 -9.25 -10.97
C ALA A 69 9.93 -8.44 -9.86
N GLU A 70 10.44 -7.24 -10.21
CA GLU A 70 11.07 -6.34 -9.24
C GLU A 70 10.10 -5.88 -8.14
N MET A 71 8.87 -5.52 -8.51
CA MET A 71 7.85 -5.14 -7.54
C MET A 71 7.52 -6.29 -6.59
N LYS A 72 7.44 -7.52 -7.11
CA LYS A 72 7.20 -8.71 -6.28
C LYS A 72 8.33 -8.90 -5.27
N GLU A 73 9.58 -8.87 -5.71
CA GLU A 73 10.76 -9.01 -4.84
C GLU A 73 10.77 -7.91 -3.76
N MET A 74 10.52 -6.66 -4.15
CA MET A 74 10.46 -5.52 -3.23
C MET A 74 9.33 -5.67 -2.21
N CYS A 75 8.14 -6.08 -2.63
CA CYS A 75 7.01 -6.31 -1.74
C CYS A 75 7.32 -7.41 -0.72
N LEU A 76 7.88 -8.53 -1.17
CA LEU A 76 8.22 -9.64 -0.28
C LEU A 76 9.30 -9.23 0.73
N GLY A 77 10.37 -8.57 0.28
CA GLY A 77 11.42 -8.07 1.17
C GLY A 77 10.91 -7.05 2.19
N ALA A 78 9.98 -6.17 1.79
CA ALA A 78 9.34 -5.24 2.71
C ALA A 78 8.46 -5.95 3.76
N TYR A 79 7.75 -7.02 3.36
CA TYR A 79 6.93 -7.80 4.29
C TYR A 79 7.78 -8.59 5.30
N GLU A 80 8.99 -9.03 4.93
CA GLU A 80 9.93 -9.67 5.87
C GLU A 80 10.39 -8.71 6.99
N HIS A 81 10.40 -7.40 6.72
CA HIS A 81 10.85 -6.37 7.67
C HIS A 81 9.70 -5.49 8.19
N GLN A 82 8.46 -5.96 8.04
CA GLN A 82 7.26 -5.16 8.31
C GLN A 82 7.07 -4.73 9.77
N GLU A 83 7.80 -5.35 10.69
CA GLU A 83 7.76 -5.05 12.12
C GLU A 83 8.56 -3.79 12.49
N TYR A 84 9.42 -3.32 11.58
CA TYR A 84 10.21 -2.12 11.81
C TYR A 84 9.32 -0.87 11.68
N PRO A 85 9.18 -0.04 12.73
CA PRO A 85 8.26 1.09 12.71
C PRO A 85 8.64 2.17 11.70
N PHE A 86 7.66 2.70 10.97
CA PHE A 86 7.88 3.80 10.02
C PHE A 86 8.56 5.02 10.66
N GLU A 87 8.15 5.41 11.86
CA GLU A 87 8.74 6.56 12.57
C GLU A 87 10.24 6.36 12.86
N SER A 88 10.65 5.13 13.19
CA SER A 88 12.06 4.80 13.37
C SER A 88 12.81 4.89 12.05
N LEU A 89 12.22 4.42 10.94
CA LEU A 89 12.80 4.54 9.60
C LEU A 89 13.06 5.98 9.20
N VAL A 90 12.10 6.87 9.50
CA VAL A 90 12.25 8.30 9.25
C VAL A 90 13.39 8.87 10.08
N ASN A 91 13.47 8.54 11.38
CA ASN A 91 14.53 9.05 12.24
C ASN A 91 15.93 8.55 11.86
N ASP A 92 16.04 7.33 11.32
CA ASP A 92 17.32 6.74 10.94
C ASP A 92 17.81 7.23 9.56
N LEU A 93 16.91 7.70 8.68
CA LEU A 93 17.25 8.07 7.29
C LEU A 93 17.11 9.56 6.96
N VAL A 94 16.31 10.33 7.71
CA VAL A 94 15.99 11.72 7.39
C VAL A 94 16.66 12.64 8.42
N ASP A 95 17.80 13.20 8.03
CA ASP A 95 18.59 14.11 8.87
C ASP A 95 17.91 15.49 9.05
N GLU A 96 17.42 16.07 7.95
CA GLU A 96 16.76 17.37 7.93
C GLU A 96 15.30 17.23 7.48
N ARG A 97 14.37 17.69 8.33
CA ARG A 97 12.94 17.69 8.02
C ARG A 97 12.54 18.98 7.30
N ASP A 98 12.01 18.84 6.09
CA ASP A 98 11.29 19.90 5.40
C ASP A 98 9.80 19.82 5.77
N ALA A 99 9.23 20.92 6.25
CA ALA A 99 7.81 20.98 6.62
C ALA A 99 6.86 21.02 5.40
N SER A 100 7.40 21.20 4.20
CA SER A 100 6.64 21.31 2.95
C SER A 100 6.28 19.94 2.35
N HIS A 101 6.93 18.87 2.82
CA HIS A 101 6.82 17.52 2.28
C HIS A 101 6.71 16.46 3.37
N ASN A 102 6.13 15.31 3.03
CA ASN A 102 6.17 14.17 3.93
C ASN A 102 7.54 13.49 3.85
N PRO A 103 8.04 12.90 4.96
CA PRO A 103 9.28 12.17 4.93
C PRO A 103 9.15 10.91 4.06
N LEU A 104 10.15 10.69 3.19
CA LEU A 104 10.32 9.51 2.32
C LEU A 104 9.37 9.37 1.12
N PHE A 105 8.08 9.73 1.23
CA PHE A 105 7.11 9.62 0.13
C PHE A 105 5.96 10.62 0.24
N ASP A 106 5.42 11.06 -0.89
CA ASP A 106 4.25 11.96 -0.95
C ASP A 106 2.97 11.29 -1.50
N VAL A 107 3.08 10.07 -2.03
CA VAL A 107 1.94 9.33 -2.61
C VAL A 107 1.69 8.05 -1.82
N MET A 108 0.45 7.86 -1.39
CA MET A 108 -0.02 6.67 -0.66
C MET A 108 -0.93 5.82 -1.56
N LEU A 109 -0.70 4.51 -1.58
CA LEU A 109 -1.61 3.52 -2.14
C LEU A 109 -2.20 2.67 -1.01
N VAL A 110 -3.53 2.60 -0.94
CA VAL A 110 -4.25 1.72 -0.02
C VAL A 110 -5.21 0.86 -0.83
N LEU A 111 -5.04 -0.46 -0.77
CA LEU A 111 -5.96 -1.42 -1.37
C LEU A 111 -6.80 -2.07 -0.28
N GLN A 112 -8.11 -1.81 -0.27
CA GLN A 112 -9.05 -2.39 0.67
C GLN A 112 -10.02 -3.31 -0.07
N ASN A 113 -10.02 -4.59 0.32
CA ASN A 113 -11.08 -5.50 -0.08
C ASN A 113 -12.29 -5.22 0.81
N ASN A 114 -13.21 -4.37 0.32
CA ASN A 114 -14.47 -4.10 0.99
C ASN A 114 -15.41 -5.30 0.81
N GLU A 115 -15.22 -6.33 1.62
CA GLU A 115 -16.21 -7.39 1.75
C GLU A 115 -17.48 -6.79 2.34
N THR A 116 -18.60 -6.95 1.63
CA THR A 116 -19.92 -6.50 2.08
C THR A 116 -20.27 -7.27 3.35
N ASN A 117 -20.03 -6.67 4.51
CA ASN A 117 -20.34 -7.31 5.79
C ASN A 117 -21.87 -7.44 5.92
N HIS A 118 -22.37 -8.67 5.77
CA HIS A 118 -23.73 -9.02 6.13
C HIS A 118 -23.80 -9.09 7.65
N ALA A 119 -24.23 -7.99 8.27
CA ALA A 119 -24.49 -7.98 9.71
C ALA A 119 -25.82 -8.72 9.97
N ASN A 120 -25.76 -9.85 10.69
CA ASN A 120 -26.93 -10.61 11.12
C ASN A 120 -27.33 -10.18 12.53
N PHE A 121 -28.55 -9.66 12.69
CA PHE A 121 -29.15 -9.33 13.98
C PHE A 121 -30.28 -10.32 14.28
N GLY A 122 -29.93 -11.46 14.87
CA GLY A 122 -30.90 -12.53 15.15
C GLY A 122 -31.53 -13.08 13.86
N HIS A 123 -32.84 -12.88 13.68
CA HIS A 123 -33.57 -13.30 12.46
C HIS A 123 -33.57 -12.23 11.35
N SER A 124 -32.99 -11.06 11.59
CA SER A 124 -32.96 -9.96 10.62
C SER A 124 -31.58 -9.86 9.98
N GLN A 125 -31.54 -9.79 8.64
CA GLN A 125 -30.32 -9.59 7.87
C GLN A 125 -30.21 -8.12 7.48
N LEU A 126 -29.07 -7.50 7.77
CA LEU A 126 -28.76 -6.16 7.29
C LEU A 126 -28.25 -6.29 5.85
N THR A 127 -29.03 -5.83 4.88
CA THR A 127 -28.62 -5.77 3.48
C THR A 127 -28.06 -4.38 3.21
N HIS A 128 -26.81 -4.30 2.76
CA HIS A 128 -26.23 -3.05 2.28
C HIS A 128 -26.94 -2.63 0.99
N ILE A 129 -27.71 -1.53 1.04
CA ILE A 129 -28.26 -0.89 -0.15
C ILE A 129 -27.22 0.16 -0.59
N PRO A 130 -26.50 -0.04 -1.71
CA PRO A 130 -25.52 0.93 -2.15
C PRO A 130 -26.21 2.28 -2.38
N PRO A 131 -25.56 3.41 -2.02
CA PRO A 131 -26.11 4.72 -2.32
C PRO A 131 -26.29 4.84 -3.84
N GLN A 132 -27.51 5.11 -4.29
CA GLN A 132 -27.75 5.52 -5.67
C GLN A 132 -27.05 6.87 -5.84
N SER A 133 -25.84 6.84 -6.37
CA SER A 133 -25.10 8.06 -6.71
C SER A 133 -25.77 8.68 -7.92
N THR A 134 -26.83 9.44 -7.69
CA THR A 134 -27.28 10.47 -8.63
C THR A 134 -26.59 11.76 -8.22
N THR A 135 -25.35 11.91 -8.66
CA THR A 135 -24.73 13.23 -8.83
C THR A 135 -24.67 13.47 -10.32
N ALA A 136 -25.38 14.52 -10.73
CA ALA A 136 -25.39 15.08 -12.08
C ALA A 136 -24.02 15.64 -12.48
#